data_AF-A0A378TPX2-F1
#
_entry.id   AF-A0A378TPX2-F1
#
_cell.length_a   1.000
_cell.length_b   1.000
_cell.length_c   1.000
_cell.angle_alpha   90.00
_cell.angle_beta   90.00
_cell.angle_gamma   90.00
#
_symmetry.space_group_name_H-M   'P 1'
#
loop_
_entity.id
_entity.type
_entity.pdbx_description
1 polymer ?
#
loop_
_entity_poly.entity_id
_entity_poly.type
_entity_poly.pdbx_seq_one_letter_code
_entity_poly.pdbx_strand_id
1 'polypeptide(L)' 'MGYRELPGSLGYALEAMEGSELVAEALGEHVFDFFLRNKRTEWETYRSKVTPYELETYLSL' A
#
# COMPACT_ATOMS: atom_id res chain seq x y z
N MET A 1 15.43 -6.13 -21.62
CA MET A 1 14.94 -4.82 -21.16
C MET A 1 14.87 -4.89 -19.64
N GLY A 2 15.63 -4.07 -18.91
CA GLY A 2 15.99 -4.30 -17.50
C GLY A 2 15.34 -3.33 -16.50
N TYR A 3 14.14 -2.82 -16.78
CA TYR A 3 13.43 -1.93 -15.87
C TYR A 3 12.61 -2.75 -14.88
N ARG A 4 12.75 -2.45 -13.59
CA ARG A 4 11.86 -3.00 -12.56
C ARG A 4 10.55 -2.23 -12.59
N GLU A 5 9.44 -2.95 -12.64
CA GLU A 5 8.11 -2.37 -12.57
C GLU A 5 7.89 -1.74 -11.19
N LEU A 6 7.08 -0.67 -11.17
CA LEU A 6 6.66 -0.08 -9.91
C LEU A 6 5.64 -0.99 -9.20
N PRO A 7 5.54 -0.89 -7.87
CA PRO A 7 4.52 -1.61 -7.11
C PRO A 7 3.11 -1.34 -7.65
N GLY A 8 2.36 -2.40 -7.94
CA GLY A 8 1.01 -2.31 -8.51
C GLY A 8 -0.11 -2.03 -7.50
N SER A 9 0.22 -1.91 -6.21
CA SER A 9 -0.74 -1.62 -5.16
C SER A 9 -0.09 -0.81 -4.04
N LEU A 10 -0.93 -0.16 -3.21
CA LEU A 10 -0.45 0.52 -2.01
C LEU A 10 0.28 -0.44 -1.07
N GLY A 11 -0.22 -1.67 -0.89
CA GLY A 11 0.43 -2.68 -0.05
C GLY A 11 1.87 -2.96 -0.49
N TYR A 12 2.08 -3.26 -1.77
CA TYR A 12 3.42 -3.50 -2.31
C TYR A 12 4.30 -2.24 -2.28
N ALA A 13 3.70 -1.06 -2.42
CA ALA A 13 4.45 0.19 -2.31
C ALA A 13 4.96 0.44 -0.89
N LEU A 14 4.16 0.11 0.13
CA LEU A 14 4.56 0.21 1.53
C LEU A 14 5.66 -0.79 1.89
N GLU A 15 5.60 -2.01 1.36
CA GLU A 15 6.68 -3.00 1.51
C GLU A 15 7.99 -2.53 0.86
N ALA A 16 7.91 -1.98 -0.36
CA ALA A 16 9.09 -1.43 -1.03
C ALA A 16 9.65 -0.19 -0.30
N MET A 17 8.76 0.64 0.26
CA MET A 17 9.14 1.83 1.02
C MET A 17 9.82 1.49 2.34
N GLU A 18 9.36 0.46 3.05
CA GLU A 18 9.93 0.02 4.34
C GLU A 18 11.41 -0.34 4.25
N GLY A 19 11.87 -0.86 3.10
CA GLY A 19 13.28 -1.14 2.84
C GLY A 19 14.09 0.03 2.27
N SER A 20 13.52 1.23 2.16
CA SER A 20 14.17 2.37 1.49
C SER A 20 14.83 3.34 2.46
N GLU A 21 16.16 3.25 2.57
CA GLU A 21 16.97 4.19 3.35
C GLU A 21 16.77 5.64 2.90
N LEU A 22 16.74 5.88 1.57
CA LEU A 22 16.51 7.22 1.00
C LEU A 22 15.21 7.86 1.51
N VAL A 23 14.13 7.08 1.60
CA VAL A 23 12.83 7.61 2.02
C VAL A 23 12.80 7.82 3.53
N ALA A 24 13.43 6.94 4.32
CA ALA A 24 13.57 7.10 5.75
C ALA A 24 14.39 8.36 6.11
N GLU A 25 15.49 8.61 5.42
CA GLU A 25 16.32 9.81 5.61
C GLU A 25 15.57 11.09 5.21
N ALA A 26 14.84 11.07 4.09
CA ALA A 26 14.12 12.24 3.59
C ALA A 26 12.97 12.67 4.52
N LEU A 27 12.31 11.71 5.18
CA LEU A 27 11.17 11.97 6.08
C LEU A 27 11.58 12.10 7.56
N GLY A 28 12.68 11.47 7.95
CA GLY A 28 13.08 11.27 9.34
C GLY A 28 12.38 10.06 9.97
N GLU A 29 13.09 9.33 10.84
CA GLU A 29 12.67 8.03 11.40
C GLU A 29 11.25 8.06 12.01
N HIS A 30 10.94 9.05 12.86
CA HIS A 30 9.64 9.10 13.54
C HIS A 30 8.46 9.33 12.57
N VAL A 31 8.66 10.16 11.55
CA VAL A 31 7.61 10.43 10.55
C VAL A 31 7.46 9.23 9.63
N PHE A 32 8.57 8.62 9.24
CA PHE A 32 8.59 7.42 8.41
C PHE A 32 7.81 6.27 9.06
N ASP A 33 8.11 5.96 10.32
CA ASP A 33 7.42 4.89 11.07
C ASP A 33 5.93 5.17 11.22
N PHE A 34 5.57 6.40 11.58
CA PHE A 34 4.16 6.79 11.71
C PHE A 34 3.42 6.69 10.38
N PHE A 35 4.06 7.14 9.29
CA PHE A 35 3.49 7.09 7.95
C PHE A 35 3.24 5.64 7.52
N LEU A 36 4.24 4.76 7.64
CA LEU A 36 4.09 3.34 7.30
C LEU A 36 2.95 2.69 8.08
N ARG A 37 2.90 2.89 9.39
CA ARG A 37 1.84 2.34 10.26
C ARG A 37 0.47 2.83 9.83
N ASN A 38 0.31 4.14 9.64
CA ASN A 38 -0.97 4.72 9.23
C ASN A 38 -1.43 4.17 7.87
N LYS A 39 -0.52 4.15 6.89
CA LYS A 39 -0.85 3.65 5.55
C LYS A 39 -1.11 2.15 5.49
N ARG A 40 -0.48 1.34 6.35
CA ARG A 40 -0.82 -0.08 6.49
C ARG A 40 -2.26 -0.25 7.00
N THR A 41 -2.65 0.49 8.04
CA THR A 41 -4.03 0.48 8.55
C THR A 41 -5.04 0.89 7.48
N GLU A 42 -4.73 1.94 6.70
CA GLU A 42 -5.57 2.37 5.57
C GLU A 42 -5.73 1.24 4.53
N TRP A 43 -4.61 0.58 4.17
CA TRP A 43 -4.62 -0.52 3.22
C TRP A 43 -5.43 -1.74 3.70
N GLU A 44 -5.25 -2.14 4.96
CA GLU A 44 -6.03 -3.21 5.60
C GLU A 44 -7.52 -2.89 5.63
N THR A 45 -7.86 -1.64 5.94
CA THR A 45 -9.24 -1.15 5.93
C THR A 45 -9.83 -1.15 4.52
N TYR A 46 -9.06 -0.81 3.50
CA TYR A 46 -9.52 -0.83 2.12
C TYR A 46 -9.79 -2.27 1.65
N ARG A 47 -8.82 -3.17 1.80
CA ARG A 47 -8.91 -4.55 1.27
C ARG A 47 -9.93 -5.44 1.99
N SER A 48 -10.40 -5.03 3.16
CA SER A 48 -11.43 -5.75 3.92
C SER A 48 -12.85 -5.34 3.51
N LYS A 49 -13.01 -4.32 2.66
CA LYS A 49 -14.30 -3.88 2.15
C LYS A 49 -14.68 -4.69 0.91
N VAL A 50 -15.93 -5.13 0.89
CA VAL A 50 -16.57 -5.61 -0.35
C VAL A 50 -17.06 -4.39 -1.12
N THR A 51 -16.54 -4.22 -2.33
CA THR A 51 -16.84 -3.09 -3.21
C THR A 51 -18.09 -3.34 -4.04
N PRO A 52 -18.79 -2.28 -4.50
CA PRO A 52 -19.91 -2.44 -5.43
C PRO A 52 -19.58 -3.24 -6.68
N TYR A 53 -18.37 -3.05 -7.23
CA TYR A 53 -17.88 -3.83 -8.38
C TYR A 53 -17.84 -5.33 -8.07
N GLU A 54 -17.34 -5.72 -6.90
CA GLU A 54 -17.31 -7.13 -6.49
C GLU A 54 -18.72 -7.69 -6.30
N LEU A 55 -19.65 -6.91 -5.75
CA LEU A 55 -21.06 -7.32 -5.66
C LEU A 55 -21.67 -7.52 -7.04
N GLU A 56 -21.52 -6.57 -7.96
CA GLU A 56 -22.05 -6.66 -9.32
C GLU A 56 -21.43 -7.83 -10.10
N THR A 57 -20.14 -8.09 -9.93
CA THR A 57 -19.41 -9.12 -10.66
C THR A 57 -19.72 -10.53 -10.13
N TYR A 58 -19.76 -10.69 -8.81
CA TYR A 58 -19.78 -12.02 -8.17
C TYR A 58 -21.13 -12.39 -7.54
N LEU A 59 -22.03 -11.43 -7.28
CA LEU A 59 -23.34 -11.65 -6.68
C LEU A 59 -24.48 -11.49 -7.70
N SER A 60 -24.25 -11.85 -8.96
CA SER A 60 -25.29 -11.85 -10.00
C SER A 60 -26.44 -12.77 -9.60
N LEU A 61 -27.51 -12.17 -9.05
CA LEU A 61 -28.84 -12.75 -8.89
C LEU A 61 -29.60 -12.70 -10.21
#